data_AF-A0A3D2MEB9-F1
#
_entry.id   AF-A0A3D2MEB9-F1
#
_cell.length_a   1.000
_cell.length_b   1.000
_cell.length_c   1.000
_cell.angle_alpha   90.00
_cell.angle_beta   90.00
_cell.angle_gamma   90.00
#
_symmetry.space_group_name_H-M   'P 1'
#
loop_
_entity.id
_entity.type
_entity.pdbx_description
1 polymer ?
#
loop_
_entity_poly.entity_id
_entity_poly.type
_entity_poly.pdbx_seq_one_letter_code
_entity_poly.pdbx_strand_id
1 'polypeptide(L)'
;MDKEVIIQDVTLAATINSYLKKNVHNFKFTEDELKKYFSTFKELVINSRSAFDEYSQFFKYYSSLEKIQINLTGYSYENTKFASEKIISMDWIKNNKSLKELIVNGVNFEELDLTDLKKLEIISIKHAQGLKKIDYSTENLFELMLLDTNLQKVPHFEEIIKESVDVKLDINLLPILKRDYKNLYEYMSTFSNDKIWMEKEGVKNQSFSNGKILMYDKKVDEIISSVTNEKMSDLQKMTVIYDYIIRNVYYDHKTRNARDQKTNPFDIDPILGVSISGMTTKEAYDYQQSGVKALLDGTSVCEGYANLYTYFLRKLGMESNCIVVQTDAGYHAITRVKYNGNYYYFDPTWDTIVDKDGKIEDCNAKYFMLNKEEMSKDHFFVCDGENDLPNTEFSLNDQIDRLKLISLLEEDNEKINDGFLKIIDQLTGEYIGYKKIPNGGIRFNDVNQLVEQYRKILKKLDESSDELSFKNLLELKKVLLKEEDRLQSEITKTQGNNSSFHV
;
A
#
# COMPACT_ATOMS: atom_id res chain seq x y z
N MET A 1 -8.55 -25.99 -40.04
CA MET A 1 -7.92 -27.06 -39.24
C MET A 1 -8.24 -26.74 -37.80
N ASP A 2 -9.05 -27.58 -37.16
CA ASP A 2 -9.35 -27.42 -35.73
C ASP A 2 -8.04 -27.52 -34.95
N LYS A 3 -7.79 -26.54 -34.09
CA LYS A 3 -6.56 -26.49 -33.29
C LYS A 3 -6.61 -27.63 -32.28
N GLU A 4 -5.80 -28.66 -32.49
CA GLU A 4 -5.67 -29.77 -31.55
C GLU A 4 -4.97 -29.27 -30.26
N VAL A 5 -5.52 -29.63 -29.11
CA VAL A 5 -4.96 -29.36 -27.79
C VAL A 5 -4.35 -30.67 -27.27
N ILE A 6 -3.09 -30.62 -26.86
CA ILE A 6 -2.39 -31.76 -26.28
C ILE A 6 -2.47 -31.66 -24.76
N ILE A 7 -3.06 -32.66 -24.11
CA ILE A 7 -3.14 -32.74 -22.64
C ILE A 7 -2.09 -33.73 -22.17
N GLN A 8 -1.12 -33.27 -21.36
CA GLN A 8 -0.01 -34.11 -20.87
C GLN A 8 -0.36 -34.83 -19.55
N ASP A 9 -1.33 -34.32 -18.79
CA ASP A 9 -1.88 -35.00 -17.62
C ASP A 9 -2.57 -36.29 -18.07
N VAL A 10 -1.94 -37.42 -17.77
CA VAL A 10 -2.41 -38.77 -18.15
C VAL A 10 -3.76 -39.07 -17.52
N THR A 11 -3.99 -38.62 -16.30
CA THR A 11 -5.25 -38.85 -15.58
C THR A 11 -6.36 -38.06 -16.25
N LEU A 12 -6.16 -36.76 -16.48
CA LEU A 12 -7.16 -35.92 -17.15
C LEU A 12 -7.45 -36.41 -18.57
N ALA A 13 -6.42 -36.74 -19.36
CA ALA A 13 -6.60 -37.28 -20.71
C ALA A 13 -7.40 -38.59 -20.70
N ALA A 14 -7.10 -39.51 -19.78
CA ALA A 14 -7.85 -40.75 -19.62
C ALA A 14 -9.32 -40.50 -19.24
N THR A 15 -9.60 -39.56 -18.35
CA THR A 15 -10.97 -39.19 -17.96
C THR A 15 -11.76 -38.61 -19.14
N ILE A 16 -11.15 -37.69 -19.90
CA ILE A 16 -11.79 -37.09 -21.10
C ILE A 16 -12.05 -38.18 -22.15
N ASN A 17 -11.08 -39.06 -22.40
CA ASN A 17 -11.25 -40.18 -23.34
C ASN A 17 -12.38 -41.12 -22.93
N SER A 18 -12.49 -41.45 -21.64
CA SER A 18 -13.58 -42.27 -21.10
C SER A 18 -14.95 -41.63 -21.39
N TYR A 19 -15.09 -40.33 -21.14
CA TYR A 19 -16.32 -39.59 -21.44
C TYR A 19 -16.64 -39.54 -22.93
N LEU A 20 -15.63 -39.26 -23.77
CA LEU A 20 -15.79 -39.18 -25.22
C LEU A 20 -15.87 -40.56 -25.91
N LYS A 21 -15.72 -41.67 -25.16
CA LYS A 21 -15.64 -43.04 -25.68
C LYS A 21 -14.53 -43.21 -26.72
N LYS A 22 -13.37 -42.61 -26.45
CA LYS A 22 -12.14 -42.67 -27.27
C LYS A 22 -11.11 -43.63 -26.67
N ASN A 23 -10.06 -43.91 -27.44
CA ASN A 23 -8.89 -44.66 -26.95
C ASN A 23 -8.23 -43.90 -25.79
N VAL A 24 -7.97 -44.60 -24.68
CA VAL A 24 -7.39 -44.05 -23.44
C VAL A 24 -5.99 -43.45 -23.65
N HIS A 25 -5.25 -43.90 -24.67
CA HIS A 25 -3.92 -43.38 -25.01
C HIS A 25 -3.95 -42.17 -25.97
N ASN A 26 -5.12 -41.60 -26.23
CA ASN A 26 -5.22 -40.38 -27.03
C ASN A 26 -4.99 -39.14 -26.17
N PHE A 27 -3.93 -38.39 -26.44
CA PHE A 27 -3.60 -37.16 -25.72
C PHE A 27 -4.00 -35.89 -26.47
N LYS A 28 -4.65 -36.04 -27.63
CA LYS A 28 -5.04 -34.94 -28.51
C LYS A 28 -6.56 -34.78 -28.56
N PHE A 29 -7.03 -33.57 -28.32
CA PHE A 29 -8.45 -33.25 -28.29
C PHE A 29 -8.73 -32.02 -29.13
N THR A 30 -9.86 -31.99 -29.83
CA THR A 30 -10.33 -30.76 -30.48
C THR A 30 -10.91 -29.82 -29.43
N GLU A 31 -10.97 -28.51 -29.72
CA GLU A 31 -11.61 -27.56 -28.79
C GLU A 31 -13.08 -27.92 -28.52
N ASP A 32 -13.81 -28.45 -29.50
CA ASP A 32 -15.21 -28.83 -29.34
C ASP A 32 -15.39 -30.07 -28.46
N GLU A 33 -14.44 -31.01 -28.51
CA GLU A 33 -14.41 -32.15 -27.59
C GLU A 33 -14.18 -31.71 -26.15
N LEU A 34 -13.28 -30.75 -25.95
CA LEU A 34 -13.04 -30.15 -24.63
C LEU A 34 -14.26 -29.39 -24.14
N LYS A 35 -14.87 -28.53 -24.97
CA LYS A 35 -16.14 -27.83 -24.63
C LYS A 35 -17.22 -28.83 -24.23
N LYS A 36 -17.38 -29.91 -25.00
CA LYS A 36 -18.37 -30.95 -24.70
C LYS A 36 -18.13 -31.57 -23.33
N TYR A 37 -16.90 -31.94 -23.01
CA TYR A 37 -16.54 -32.50 -21.70
C TYR A 37 -16.71 -31.47 -20.57
N PHE A 38 -16.11 -30.29 -20.67
CA PHE A 38 -16.12 -29.27 -19.62
C PHE A 38 -17.50 -28.64 -19.39
N SER A 39 -18.39 -28.66 -20.39
CA SER A 39 -19.79 -28.24 -20.23
C SER A 39 -20.63 -29.17 -19.33
N THR A 40 -20.12 -30.35 -18.96
CA THR A 40 -20.83 -31.26 -18.05
C THR A 40 -20.69 -30.90 -16.57
N PHE A 41 -19.72 -30.05 -16.24
CA PHE A 41 -19.42 -29.67 -14.86
C PHE A 41 -20.35 -28.55 -14.39
N LYS A 42 -20.75 -28.64 -13.13
CA LYS A 42 -21.54 -27.63 -12.42
C LYS A 42 -20.73 -26.82 -11.43
N GLU A 43 -19.60 -27.33 -10.99
CA GLU A 43 -18.76 -26.67 -9.99
C GLU A 43 -17.30 -26.73 -10.42
N LEU A 44 -16.59 -25.63 -10.17
CA LEU A 44 -15.14 -25.54 -10.27
C LEU A 44 -14.59 -25.09 -8.93
N VAL A 45 -13.75 -25.91 -8.31
CA VAL A 45 -13.11 -25.60 -7.03
C VAL A 45 -11.60 -25.75 -7.17
N ILE A 46 -10.86 -24.67 -6.95
CA ILE A 46 -9.40 -24.62 -7.00
C ILE A 46 -8.90 -24.08 -5.66
N ASN A 47 -8.15 -24.89 -4.91
CA ASN A 47 -7.67 -24.54 -3.56
C ASN A 47 -6.14 -24.49 -3.45
N SER A 48 -5.42 -24.59 -4.56
CA SER A 48 -3.97 -24.50 -4.60
C SER A 48 -3.48 -23.78 -5.85
N ARG A 49 -2.33 -23.11 -5.71
CA ARG A 49 -1.69 -22.41 -6.82
C ARG A 49 -1.27 -23.37 -7.94
N SER A 50 -0.73 -24.54 -7.59
CA SER A 50 -0.33 -25.55 -8.57
C SER A 50 -1.50 -25.99 -9.45
N ALA A 51 -2.65 -26.28 -8.84
CA ALA A 51 -3.86 -26.66 -9.58
C ALA A 51 -4.36 -25.50 -10.46
N PHE A 52 -4.30 -24.27 -9.97
CA PHE A 52 -4.66 -23.10 -10.77
C PHE A 52 -3.79 -22.98 -12.02
N ASP A 53 -2.47 -23.03 -11.86
CA ASP A 53 -1.51 -22.85 -12.95
C ASP A 53 -1.63 -23.99 -13.98
N GLU A 54 -1.84 -25.22 -13.53
CA GLU A 54 -2.00 -26.40 -14.39
C GLU A 54 -3.31 -26.40 -15.20
N TYR A 55 -4.43 -26.06 -14.56
CA TYR A 55 -5.76 -26.21 -15.15
C TYR A 55 -6.34 -24.92 -15.75
N SER A 56 -5.77 -23.76 -15.48
CA SER A 56 -6.29 -22.46 -15.97
C SER A 56 -6.46 -22.38 -17.49
N GLN A 57 -5.61 -23.07 -18.25
CA GLN A 57 -5.71 -23.16 -19.72
C GLN A 57 -7.04 -23.78 -20.22
N PHE A 58 -7.72 -24.56 -19.37
CA PHE A 58 -8.99 -25.20 -19.70
C PHE A 58 -10.22 -24.40 -19.28
N PHE A 59 -10.06 -23.35 -18.46
CA PHE A 59 -11.19 -22.59 -17.90
C PHE A 59 -12.10 -21.99 -18.98
N LYS A 60 -11.53 -21.61 -20.12
CA LYS A 60 -12.28 -21.10 -21.28
C LYS A 60 -13.31 -22.09 -21.86
N TYR A 61 -13.21 -23.39 -21.57
CA TYR A 61 -14.12 -24.42 -22.08
C TYR A 61 -15.35 -24.66 -21.19
N TYR A 62 -15.36 -24.16 -19.96
CA TYR A 62 -16.54 -24.25 -19.10
C TYR A 62 -17.64 -23.29 -19.58
N SER A 63 -18.88 -23.78 -19.58
CA SER A 63 -20.07 -23.03 -20.03
C SER A 63 -21.35 -23.32 -19.22
N SER A 64 -21.28 -24.21 -18.23
CA SER A 64 -22.44 -24.70 -17.47
C SER A 64 -22.28 -24.60 -15.96
N LEU A 65 -21.20 -23.95 -15.49
CA LEU A 65 -20.92 -23.83 -14.06
C LEU A 65 -22.03 -23.03 -13.36
N GLU A 66 -22.41 -23.52 -12.20
CA GLU A 66 -23.30 -22.90 -11.21
C GLU A 66 -22.49 -22.34 -10.04
N LYS A 67 -21.29 -22.88 -9.79
CA LYS A 67 -20.35 -22.41 -8.76
C LYS A 67 -18.92 -22.35 -9.27
N ILE A 68 -18.24 -21.25 -8.98
CA ILE A 68 -16.79 -21.08 -9.14
C ILE A 68 -16.21 -20.69 -7.79
N GLN A 69 -15.27 -21.47 -7.29
CA GLN A 69 -14.50 -21.17 -6.09
C GLN A 69 -13.01 -21.30 -6.39
N ILE A 70 -12.29 -20.19 -6.31
CA ILE A 70 -10.83 -20.17 -6.46
C ILE A 70 -10.26 -19.55 -5.19
N ASN A 71 -9.51 -20.33 -4.44
CA ASN A 71 -8.87 -19.91 -3.20
C ASN A 71 -7.38 -20.23 -3.26
N LEU A 72 -6.58 -19.19 -3.53
CA LEU A 72 -5.12 -19.31 -3.66
C LEU A 72 -4.35 -18.76 -2.47
N THR A 73 -5.02 -18.12 -1.51
CA THR A 73 -4.37 -17.71 -0.26
C THR A 73 -4.24 -18.92 0.64
N GLY A 74 -3.02 -19.41 0.85
CA GLY A 74 -2.77 -20.60 1.67
C GLY A 74 -3.30 -20.45 3.10
N TYR A 75 -4.20 -21.34 3.52
CA TYR A 75 -4.56 -21.54 4.93
C TYR A 75 -3.51 -22.43 5.60
N SER A 76 -2.36 -21.88 5.98
CA SER A 76 -1.59 -22.34 7.14
C SER A 76 -0.51 -21.33 7.49
N TYR A 77 -0.28 -21.13 8.80
CA TYR A 77 0.88 -20.39 9.33
C TYR A 77 2.23 -20.90 8.80
N GLU A 78 2.24 -22.11 8.22
CA GLU A 78 3.44 -22.83 7.80
C GLU A 78 3.68 -22.88 6.28
N ASN A 79 2.77 -22.43 5.42
CA ASN A 79 3.00 -22.35 3.97
C ASN A 79 2.11 -21.28 3.32
N THR A 80 2.48 -20.01 3.52
CA THR A 80 1.79 -18.86 2.94
C THR A 80 2.31 -18.61 1.52
N LYS A 81 1.48 -18.84 0.51
CA LYS A 81 1.58 -18.09 -0.75
C LYS A 81 0.35 -17.20 -0.77
N PHE A 82 0.55 -15.87 -0.71
CA PHE A 82 -0.55 -14.91 -0.81
C PHE A 82 -0.94 -14.71 -2.30
N ALA A 83 -1.87 -13.78 -2.53
CA ALA A 83 -2.36 -13.46 -3.85
C ALA A 83 -1.22 -13.27 -4.86
N SER A 84 -1.34 -13.92 -6.01
CA SER A 84 -0.40 -13.72 -7.08
C SER A 84 -0.55 -12.34 -7.67
N GLU A 85 0.53 -11.56 -7.73
CA GLU A 85 0.54 -10.26 -8.39
C GLU A 85 0.34 -10.34 -9.91
N LYS A 86 0.62 -11.51 -10.52
CA LYS A 86 0.38 -11.74 -11.94
C LYS A 86 -1.09 -11.47 -12.29
N ILE A 87 -1.30 -10.42 -13.09
CA ILE A 87 -2.58 -10.08 -13.69
C ILE A 87 -2.94 -11.15 -14.72
N ILE A 88 -4.12 -11.73 -14.58
CA ILE A 88 -4.68 -12.68 -15.53
C ILE A 88 -6.06 -12.22 -16.02
N SER A 89 -6.52 -12.74 -17.16
CA SER A 89 -7.90 -12.51 -17.59
C SER A 89 -8.84 -13.53 -16.95
N MET A 90 -9.97 -13.04 -16.44
CA MET A 90 -11.08 -13.84 -15.90
C MET A 90 -12.31 -13.83 -16.81
N ASP A 91 -12.16 -13.39 -18.07
CA ASP A 91 -13.26 -13.25 -19.05
C ASP A 91 -14.07 -14.53 -19.27
N TRP A 92 -13.45 -15.70 -19.10
CA TRP A 92 -14.11 -17.00 -19.31
C TRP A 92 -15.28 -17.23 -18.36
N ILE A 93 -15.34 -16.54 -17.21
CA ILE A 93 -16.44 -16.63 -16.25
C ILE A 93 -17.78 -16.34 -16.95
N LYS A 94 -17.83 -15.35 -17.86
CA LYS A 94 -19.05 -14.90 -18.55
C LYS A 94 -19.69 -15.95 -19.47
N ASN A 95 -18.96 -17.02 -19.78
CA ASN A 95 -19.46 -18.16 -20.54
C ASN A 95 -20.49 -18.98 -19.74
N ASN A 96 -20.49 -18.86 -18.41
CA ASN A 96 -21.31 -19.66 -17.51
C ASN A 96 -22.59 -18.92 -17.13
N LYS A 97 -23.56 -18.79 -18.05
CA LYS A 97 -24.83 -18.07 -17.80
C LYS A 97 -25.71 -18.67 -16.69
N SER A 98 -25.37 -19.86 -16.21
CA SER A 98 -26.02 -20.52 -15.06
C SER A 98 -25.36 -20.24 -13.72
N LEU A 99 -24.28 -19.45 -13.69
CA LEU A 99 -23.48 -19.18 -12.49
C LEU A 99 -24.32 -18.46 -11.42
N LYS A 100 -24.26 -19.00 -10.20
CA LYS A 100 -24.89 -18.48 -9.00
C LYS A 100 -23.88 -18.01 -7.98
N GLU A 101 -22.79 -18.76 -7.80
CA GLU A 101 -21.76 -18.45 -6.82
C GLU A 101 -20.42 -18.18 -7.49
N LEU A 102 -19.85 -17.00 -7.24
CA LEU A 102 -18.49 -16.65 -7.61
C LEU A 102 -17.69 -16.27 -6.37
N ILE A 103 -16.74 -17.12 -5.99
CA ILE A 103 -15.82 -16.90 -4.87
C ILE A 103 -14.40 -16.91 -5.43
N VAL A 104 -13.73 -15.77 -5.36
CA VAL A 104 -12.34 -15.61 -5.82
C VAL A 104 -11.52 -14.99 -4.70
N ASN A 105 -10.45 -15.68 -4.32
CA ASN A 105 -9.59 -15.27 -3.23
C ASN A 105 -8.13 -15.47 -3.62
N GLY A 106 -7.36 -14.38 -3.69
CA GLY A 106 -5.93 -14.42 -4.00
C GLY A 106 -5.59 -14.56 -5.48
N VAL A 107 -6.47 -14.06 -6.36
CA VAL A 107 -6.25 -14.02 -7.81
C VAL A 107 -6.28 -12.57 -8.26
N ASN A 108 -5.28 -12.15 -9.02
CA ASN A 108 -5.19 -10.78 -9.49
C ASN A 108 -5.61 -10.64 -10.97
N PHE A 109 -6.50 -9.70 -11.24
CA PHE A 109 -7.06 -9.39 -12.56
C PHE A 109 -7.52 -7.93 -12.56
N GLU A 110 -7.47 -7.24 -13.70
CA GLU A 110 -7.74 -5.79 -13.73
C GLU A 110 -9.23 -5.44 -13.77
N GLU A 111 -9.99 -6.19 -14.58
CA GLU A 111 -11.40 -5.93 -14.83
C GLU A 111 -12.22 -7.23 -14.83
N LEU A 112 -13.48 -7.12 -14.43
CA LEU A 112 -14.42 -8.23 -14.44
C LEU A 112 -15.85 -7.76 -14.75
N ASP A 113 -16.36 -8.16 -15.91
CA ASP A 113 -17.75 -7.90 -16.31
C ASP A 113 -18.62 -9.14 -16.12
N LEU A 114 -19.58 -9.03 -15.20
CA LEU A 114 -20.55 -10.06 -14.83
C LEU A 114 -21.99 -9.62 -15.15
N THR A 115 -22.19 -8.53 -15.91
CA THR A 115 -23.49 -7.88 -16.12
C THR A 115 -24.56 -8.82 -16.70
N ASP A 116 -24.14 -9.75 -17.57
CA ASP A 116 -25.03 -10.74 -18.20
C ASP A 116 -25.35 -11.95 -17.31
N LEU A 117 -24.67 -12.12 -16.18
CA LEU A 117 -24.84 -13.29 -15.30
C LEU A 117 -25.98 -13.03 -14.32
N LYS A 118 -27.21 -12.97 -14.85
CA LYS A 118 -28.41 -12.59 -14.10
C LYS A 118 -28.77 -13.51 -12.93
N LYS A 119 -28.25 -14.74 -12.93
CA LYS A 119 -28.47 -15.73 -11.86
C LYS A 119 -27.46 -15.63 -10.71
N LEU A 120 -26.50 -14.71 -10.76
CA LEU A 120 -25.55 -14.53 -9.68
C LEU A 120 -26.27 -14.13 -8.39
N GLU A 121 -25.98 -14.91 -7.35
CA GLU A 121 -26.54 -14.85 -6.02
C GLU A 121 -25.46 -14.40 -5.01
N ILE A 122 -24.22 -14.88 -5.20
CA ILE A 122 -23.07 -14.60 -4.33
C ILE A 122 -21.89 -14.13 -5.17
N ILE A 123 -21.32 -12.98 -4.81
CA ILE A 123 -20.04 -12.50 -5.33
C ILE A 123 -19.11 -12.23 -4.15
N SER A 124 -18.05 -13.01 -4.02
CA SER A 124 -17.00 -12.81 -3.01
C SER A 124 -15.65 -12.70 -3.69
N ILE A 125 -15.10 -11.49 -3.75
CA ILE A 125 -13.77 -11.21 -4.31
C ILE A 125 -12.89 -10.64 -3.21
N LYS A 126 -11.79 -11.34 -2.94
CA LYS A 126 -10.83 -11.03 -1.88
C LYS A 126 -9.41 -11.10 -2.41
N HIS A 127 -8.54 -10.23 -1.89
CA HIS A 127 -7.12 -10.21 -2.22
C HIS A 127 -6.88 -10.18 -3.75
N ALA A 128 -7.60 -9.27 -4.41
CA ALA A 128 -7.52 -9.02 -5.85
C ALA A 128 -7.06 -7.58 -6.06
N GLN A 129 -5.84 -7.27 -5.62
CA GLN A 129 -5.37 -5.89 -5.47
C GLN A 129 -5.29 -5.13 -6.80
N GLY A 130 -5.02 -5.79 -7.91
CA GLY A 130 -5.07 -5.21 -9.26
C GLY A 130 -6.48 -5.00 -9.83
N LEU A 131 -7.54 -5.48 -9.17
CA LEU A 131 -8.92 -5.25 -9.62
C LEU A 131 -9.28 -3.77 -9.48
N LYS A 132 -9.41 -3.11 -10.62
CA LYS A 132 -9.77 -1.68 -10.74
C LYS A 132 -11.23 -1.48 -11.06
N LYS A 133 -11.84 -2.43 -11.78
CA LYS A 133 -13.22 -2.32 -12.24
C LYS A 133 -13.96 -3.65 -12.16
N ILE A 134 -15.18 -3.61 -11.64
CA ILE A 134 -16.12 -4.71 -11.70
C ILE A 134 -17.48 -4.17 -12.10
N ASP A 135 -18.26 -4.92 -12.87
CA ASP A 135 -19.68 -4.66 -13.14
C ASP A 135 -20.47 -5.96 -12.95
N TYR A 136 -21.68 -5.88 -12.40
CA TYR A 136 -22.51 -7.05 -12.08
C TYR A 136 -23.99 -6.68 -12.00
N SER A 137 -24.87 -7.67 -12.14
CA SER A 137 -26.31 -7.50 -11.95
C SER A 137 -26.68 -7.63 -10.47
N THR A 138 -27.58 -6.78 -9.98
CA THR A 138 -28.13 -6.82 -8.61
C THR A 138 -29.41 -7.65 -8.49
N GLU A 139 -30.01 -8.06 -9.62
CA GLU A 139 -31.33 -8.70 -9.73
C GLU A 139 -31.59 -9.87 -8.76
N ASN A 140 -30.60 -10.77 -8.58
CA ASN A 140 -30.70 -11.94 -7.70
C ASN A 140 -29.61 -11.97 -6.62
N LEU A 141 -28.82 -10.89 -6.50
CA LEU A 141 -27.68 -10.83 -5.60
C LEU A 141 -28.19 -10.72 -4.16
N PHE A 142 -27.71 -11.60 -3.28
CA PHE A 142 -27.98 -11.50 -1.84
C PHE A 142 -26.73 -11.51 -0.97
N GLU A 143 -25.54 -11.81 -1.52
CA GLU A 143 -24.26 -11.62 -0.82
C GLU A 143 -23.22 -10.97 -1.75
N LEU A 144 -22.60 -9.89 -1.25
CA LEU A 144 -21.50 -9.20 -1.92
C LEU A 144 -20.36 -8.93 -0.95
N MET A 145 -19.18 -9.45 -1.27
CA MET A 145 -17.96 -9.21 -0.52
C MET A 145 -16.85 -8.72 -1.46
N LEU A 146 -16.35 -7.51 -1.23
CA LEU A 146 -15.28 -6.88 -2.02
C LEU A 146 -14.19 -6.38 -1.07
N LEU A 147 -13.15 -7.20 -0.87
CA LEU A 147 -12.08 -6.94 0.11
C LEU A 147 -10.70 -6.92 -0.54
N ASP A 148 -9.83 -6.03 -0.09
CA ASP A 148 -8.45 -5.90 -0.54
C ASP A 148 -8.34 -5.80 -2.09
N THR A 149 -8.97 -4.74 -2.62
CA THR A 149 -9.04 -4.41 -4.06
C THR A 149 -8.63 -2.95 -4.29
N ASN A 150 -8.25 -2.61 -5.53
CA ASN A 150 -7.99 -1.22 -5.94
C ASN A 150 -9.12 -0.67 -6.83
N LEU A 151 -10.37 -1.04 -6.51
CA LEU A 151 -11.55 -0.59 -7.25
C LEU A 151 -11.58 0.93 -7.33
N GLN A 152 -11.87 1.45 -8.52
CA GLN A 152 -11.99 2.88 -8.75
C GLN A 152 -13.41 3.39 -8.52
N LYS A 153 -14.38 2.48 -8.41
CA LYS A 153 -15.80 2.75 -8.17
C LYS A 153 -16.44 1.52 -7.52
N VAL A 154 -17.47 1.75 -6.70
CA VAL A 154 -18.38 0.69 -6.21
C VAL A 154 -19.68 0.75 -7.03
N PRO A 155 -19.93 -0.20 -7.94
CA PRO A 155 -21.16 -0.21 -8.74
C PRO A 155 -22.40 -0.42 -7.86
N HIS A 156 -23.54 0.12 -8.31
CA HIS A 156 -24.86 -0.14 -7.72
C HIS A 156 -24.96 0.11 -6.20
N PHE A 157 -24.12 0.98 -5.62
CA PHE A 157 -24.03 1.15 -4.17
C PHE A 157 -25.39 1.44 -3.52
N GLU A 158 -26.22 2.29 -4.11
CA GLU A 158 -27.57 2.59 -3.59
C GLU A 158 -28.56 1.41 -3.67
N GLU A 159 -28.34 0.46 -4.58
CA GLU A 159 -29.18 -0.73 -4.73
C GLU A 159 -28.79 -1.79 -3.71
N ILE A 160 -27.48 -2.07 -3.58
CA ILE A 160 -26.97 -3.16 -2.73
C ILE A 160 -27.17 -2.90 -1.24
N ILE A 161 -27.33 -1.65 -0.79
CA ILE A 161 -27.50 -1.32 0.63
C ILE A 161 -28.96 -1.26 1.10
N LYS A 162 -29.96 -1.35 0.20
CA LYS A 162 -31.39 -1.21 0.52
C LYS A 162 -32.05 -2.52 1.00
N GLU A 163 -31.37 -3.24 1.89
CA GLU A 163 -31.95 -4.24 2.81
C GLU A 163 -32.05 -5.72 2.37
N SER A 164 -31.69 -6.10 1.14
CA SER A 164 -31.75 -7.52 0.70
C SER A 164 -30.39 -8.21 0.44
N VAL A 165 -29.28 -7.48 0.58
CA VAL A 165 -27.93 -7.99 0.29
C VAL A 165 -27.06 -7.92 1.54
N ASP A 166 -26.43 -9.04 1.92
CA ASP A 166 -25.35 -9.06 2.90
C ASP A 166 -24.08 -8.50 2.23
N VAL A 167 -23.80 -7.23 2.51
CA VAL A 167 -22.71 -6.47 1.91
C VAL A 167 -21.53 -6.36 2.88
N LYS A 168 -20.33 -6.68 2.39
CA LYS A 168 -19.05 -6.55 3.08
C LYS A 168 -18.03 -5.85 2.19
N LEU A 169 -17.71 -4.61 2.51
CA LEU A 169 -16.82 -3.74 1.74
C LEU A 169 -15.57 -3.43 2.55
N ASP A 170 -14.42 -3.42 1.89
CA ASP A 170 -13.19 -2.91 2.47
C ASP A 170 -13.35 -1.45 2.94
N ILE A 171 -12.84 -1.09 4.12
CA ILE A 171 -12.82 0.31 4.59
C ILE A 171 -12.16 1.23 3.57
N ASN A 172 -11.20 0.71 2.80
CA ASN A 172 -10.47 1.42 1.77
C ASN A 172 -11.32 1.83 0.54
N LEU A 173 -12.58 1.38 0.48
CA LEU A 173 -13.58 1.83 -0.51
C LEU A 173 -14.35 3.07 -0.05
N LEU A 174 -14.30 3.44 1.23
CA LEU A 174 -15.01 4.62 1.75
C LEU A 174 -14.57 5.93 1.06
N PRO A 175 -13.27 6.23 0.83
CA PRO A 175 -12.88 7.45 0.14
C PRO A 175 -13.42 7.54 -1.29
N ILE A 176 -13.49 6.40 -1.99
CA ILE A 176 -14.06 6.30 -3.35
C ILE A 176 -15.57 6.59 -3.31
N LEU A 177 -16.28 5.98 -2.37
CA LEU A 177 -17.71 6.26 -2.16
C LEU A 177 -17.95 7.73 -1.80
N LYS A 178 -17.12 8.35 -0.96
CA LYS A 178 -17.27 9.75 -0.55
C LYS A 178 -17.08 10.70 -1.74
N ARG A 179 -16.17 10.37 -2.66
CA ARG A 179 -16.00 11.08 -3.93
C ARG A 179 -17.25 10.99 -4.81
N ASP A 180 -17.84 9.81 -4.90
CA ASP A 180 -18.94 9.53 -5.83
C ASP A 180 -20.32 9.93 -5.26
N TYR A 181 -20.47 9.95 -3.94
CA TYR A 181 -21.71 10.22 -3.23
C TYR A 181 -21.55 11.40 -2.25
N LYS A 182 -21.93 12.61 -2.68
CA LYS A 182 -21.74 13.85 -1.90
C LYS A 182 -22.34 13.81 -0.49
N ASN A 183 -23.49 13.16 -0.32
CA ASN A 183 -24.18 13.03 0.96
C ASN A 183 -23.99 11.65 1.61
N LEU A 184 -22.86 10.97 1.31
CA LEU A 184 -22.61 9.60 1.76
C LEU A 184 -22.84 9.42 3.27
N TYR A 185 -22.35 10.33 4.11
CA TYR A 185 -22.47 10.18 5.57
C TYR A 185 -23.92 10.26 6.07
N GLU A 186 -24.70 11.17 5.51
CA GLU A 186 -26.14 11.25 5.80
C GLU A 186 -26.82 9.97 5.36
N TYR A 187 -26.45 9.48 4.17
CA TYR A 187 -27.02 8.26 3.63
C TYR A 187 -26.63 7.02 4.44
N MET A 188 -25.39 6.92 4.93
CA MET A 188 -24.93 5.85 5.83
C MET A 188 -25.74 5.79 7.13
N SER A 189 -26.30 6.90 7.59
CA SER A 189 -27.17 6.92 8.78
C SER A 189 -28.52 6.24 8.54
N THR A 190 -28.91 6.00 7.28
CA THR A 190 -30.16 5.33 6.92
C THR A 190 -30.00 3.84 6.67
N PHE A 191 -28.79 3.28 6.80
CA PHE A 191 -28.55 1.86 6.56
C PHE A 191 -29.11 1.05 7.73
N SER A 192 -29.90 0.02 7.45
CA SER A 192 -30.36 -0.93 8.48
C SER A 192 -29.24 -1.89 8.94
N ASN A 193 -28.28 -2.20 8.05
CA ASN A 193 -27.05 -2.92 8.38
C ASN A 193 -25.89 -1.94 8.58
N ASP A 194 -25.40 -1.82 9.82
CA ASP A 194 -24.31 -0.89 10.17
C ASP A 194 -22.91 -1.52 10.08
N LYS A 195 -22.79 -2.84 9.84
CA LYS A 195 -21.51 -3.60 9.88
C LYS A 195 -21.02 -4.05 8.50
N ILE A 196 -21.17 -3.20 7.50
CA ILE A 196 -20.71 -3.50 6.14
C ILE A 196 -19.20 -3.28 5.96
N TRP A 197 -18.55 -2.54 6.85
CA TRP A 197 -17.16 -2.12 6.70
C TRP A 197 -16.20 -3.12 7.29
N MET A 198 -15.27 -3.59 6.48
CA MET A 198 -14.32 -4.64 6.81
C MET A 198 -12.89 -4.13 6.67
N GLU A 199 -12.05 -4.42 7.65
CA GLU A 199 -10.60 -4.26 7.56
C GLU A 199 -9.95 -5.63 7.77
N LYS A 200 -8.89 -5.90 7.02
CA LYS A 200 -8.09 -7.11 7.22
C LYS A 200 -7.33 -7.01 8.54
N GLU A 201 -7.36 -8.11 9.29
CA GLU A 201 -6.61 -8.25 10.54
C GLU A 201 -6.00 -9.68 10.64
N GLY A 202 -4.72 -9.78 10.36
CA GLY A 202 -3.98 -11.02 10.25
C GLY A 202 -4.62 -11.97 9.24
N VAL A 203 -5.29 -13.01 9.75
CA VAL A 203 -5.98 -14.03 8.95
C VAL A 203 -7.51 -13.86 8.92
N LYS A 204 -8.04 -12.82 9.56
CA LYS A 204 -9.47 -12.54 9.68
C LYS A 204 -9.79 -11.18 9.06
N ASN A 205 -11.08 -10.87 9.00
CA ASN A 205 -11.55 -9.51 8.75
C ASN A 205 -12.38 -9.06 9.95
N GLN A 206 -12.09 -7.85 10.43
CA GLN A 206 -12.84 -7.20 11.49
C GLN A 206 -13.91 -6.29 10.88
N SER A 207 -15.12 -6.36 11.42
CA SER A 207 -16.22 -5.48 11.00
C SER A 207 -16.30 -4.23 11.89
N PHE A 208 -16.66 -3.10 11.30
CA PHE A 208 -16.86 -1.83 12.00
C PHE A 208 -18.24 -1.25 11.73
N SER A 209 -18.81 -0.62 12.75
CA SER A 209 -20.07 0.11 12.60
C SER A 209 -19.89 1.38 11.76
N ASN A 210 -20.96 1.82 11.08
CA ASN A 210 -20.98 3.11 10.38
C ASN A 210 -20.48 4.26 11.27
N GLY A 211 -20.94 4.33 12.53
CA GLY A 211 -20.52 5.38 13.47
C GLY A 211 -19.02 5.39 13.74
N LYS A 212 -18.40 4.20 13.92
CA LYS A 212 -16.96 4.09 14.18
C LYS A 212 -16.13 4.47 12.95
N ILE A 213 -16.55 4.05 11.76
CA ILE A 213 -15.90 4.40 10.49
C ILE A 213 -16.05 5.89 10.18
N LEU A 214 -17.19 6.51 10.49
CA LEU A 214 -17.36 7.95 10.34
C LEU A 214 -16.43 8.74 11.26
N MET A 215 -16.24 8.31 12.51
CA MET A 215 -15.30 8.93 13.44
C MET A 215 -13.85 8.78 12.95
N TYR A 216 -13.48 7.59 12.48
CA TYR A 216 -12.18 7.31 11.87
C TYR A 216 -11.92 8.22 10.67
N ASP A 217 -12.82 8.25 9.68
CA ASP A 217 -12.63 9.02 8.45
C ASP A 217 -12.59 10.53 8.68
N LYS A 218 -13.40 11.05 9.61
CA LYS A 218 -13.34 12.47 10.02
C LYS A 218 -12.00 12.80 10.68
N LYS A 219 -11.47 11.91 11.52
CA LYS A 219 -10.17 12.14 12.15
C LYS A 219 -9.04 12.17 11.11
N VAL A 220 -9.12 11.30 10.11
CA VAL A 220 -8.21 11.30 8.95
C VAL A 220 -8.33 12.62 8.17
N ASP A 221 -9.55 13.11 7.89
CA ASP A 221 -9.77 14.42 7.23
C ASP A 221 -9.12 15.58 8.00
N GLU A 222 -9.29 15.62 9.33
CA GLU A 222 -8.69 16.64 10.21
C GLU A 222 -7.16 16.65 10.07
N ILE A 223 -6.54 15.47 10.13
CA ILE A 223 -5.08 15.33 10.08
C ILE A 223 -4.57 15.73 8.69
N ILE A 224 -5.15 15.19 7.62
CA ILE A 224 -4.80 15.56 6.24
C ILE A 224 -4.86 17.08 6.07
N SER A 225 -5.92 17.73 6.56
CA SER A 225 -6.08 19.18 6.44
C SER A 225 -5.05 19.97 7.25
N SER A 226 -4.51 19.39 8.32
CA SER A 226 -3.50 20.03 9.18
C SER A 226 -2.07 19.88 8.69
N VAL A 227 -1.73 18.76 8.03
CA VAL A 227 -0.35 18.45 7.61
C VAL A 227 -0.13 18.55 6.10
N THR A 228 -1.20 18.61 5.30
CA THR A 228 -1.12 18.70 3.84
C THR A 228 -1.77 19.97 3.27
N ASN A 229 -1.46 20.31 2.02
CA ASN A 229 -2.22 21.30 1.25
C ASN A 229 -2.24 20.94 -0.25
N GLU A 230 -3.11 21.62 -1.02
CA GLU A 230 -3.30 21.33 -2.45
C GLU A 230 -2.06 21.56 -3.33
N LYS A 231 -1.11 22.39 -2.90
CA LYS A 231 0.12 22.67 -3.65
C LYS A 231 1.19 21.59 -3.45
N MET A 232 1.03 20.72 -2.45
CA MET A 232 1.97 19.63 -2.20
C MET A 232 1.89 18.58 -3.30
N SER A 233 3.06 18.12 -3.75
CA SER A 233 3.18 16.92 -4.57
C SER A 233 2.76 15.68 -3.78
N ASP A 234 2.46 14.58 -4.49
CA ASP A 234 2.11 13.32 -3.85
C ASP A 234 3.25 12.78 -2.97
N LEU A 235 4.52 13.02 -3.36
CA LEU A 235 5.67 12.71 -2.53
C LEU A 235 5.66 13.50 -1.21
N GLN A 236 5.45 14.82 -1.27
CA GLN A 236 5.36 15.65 -0.06
C GLN A 236 4.22 15.20 0.85
N LYS A 237 3.06 14.86 0.28
CA LYS A 237 1.92 14.33 1.04
C LYS A 237 2.24 12.98 1.70
N MET A 238 2.87 12.06 0.96
CA MET A 238 3.35 10.78 1.52
C MET A 238 4.29 11.03 2.70
N THR A 239 5.27 11.93 2.56
CA THR A 239 6.23 12.27 3.61
C THR A 239 5.58 12.80 4.88
N VAL A 240 4.74 13.84 4.78
CA VAL A 240 4.16 14.48 5.99
C VAL A 240 3.17 13.58 6.71
N ILE A 241 2.45 12.72 5.98
CA ILE A 241 1.57 11.71 6.57
C ILE A 241 2.39 10.61 7.25
N TYR A 242 3.47 10.16 6.62
CA TYR A 242 4.37 9.17 7.22
C TYR A 242 4.99 9.69 8.51
N ASP A 243 5.54 10.92 8.49
CA ASP A 243 6.09 11.60 9.67
C ASP A 243 5.03 11.76 10.78
N TYR A 244 3.79 12.10 10.42
CA TYR A 244 2.68 12.11 11.39
C TYR A 244 2.49 10.75 12.05
N ILE A 245 2.43 9.66 11.28
CA ILE A 245 2.18 8.32 11.83
C ILE A 245 3.30 7.89 12.78
N ILE A 246 4.57 8.00 12.37
CA ILE A 246 5.71 7.56 13.20
C ILE A 246 5.89 8.40 14.48
N ARG A 247 5.31 9.61 14.52
CA ARG A 247 5.34 10.49 15.71
C ARG A 247 4.12 10.40 16.61
N ASN A 248 3.01 9.83 16.14
CA ASN A 248 1.73 9.87 16.85
C ASN A 248 1.12 8.49 17.11
N VAL A 249 1.69 7.42 16.57
CA VAL A 249 1.24 6.05 16.82
C VAL A 249 2.30 5.29 17.61
N TYR A 250 1.89 4.69 18.72
CA TYR A 250 2.73 3.93 19.64
C TYR A 250 2.63 2.42 19.42
N TYR A 251 3.76 1.71 19.49
CA TYR A 251 3.75 0.27 19.28
C TYR A 251 3.14 -0.46 20.48
N ASP A 252 2.10 -1.27 20.24
CA ASP A 252 1.33 -1.95 21.27
C ASP A 252 2.00 -3.25 21.75
N HIS A 253 3.13 -3.11 22.45
CA HIS A 253 3.80 -4.25 23.09
C HIS A 253 2.93 -4.93 24.14
N LYS A 254 2.07 -4.18 24.85
CA LYS A 254 1.25 -4.69 25.95
C LYS A 254 0.23 -5.70 25.45
N THR A 255 -0.58 -5.32 24.46
CA THR A 255 -1.58 -6.22 23.90
C THR A 255 -0.93 -7.41 23.20
N ARG A 256 0.27 -7.21 22.62
CA ARG A 256 1.00 -8.27 21.90
C ARG A 256 1.52 -9.32 22.87
N ASN A 257 2.21 -8.86 23.91
CA ASN A 257 2.73 -9.73 24.96
C ASN A 257 1.59 -10.45 25.69
N ALA A 258 0.48 -9.76 25.97
CA ALA A 258 -0.70 -10.35 26.58
C ALA A 258 -1.32 -11.45 25.70
N ARG A 259 -1.42 -11.22 24.40
CA ARG A 259 -1.88 -12.23 23.42
C ARG A 259 -0.97 -13.46 23.40
N ASP A 260 0.34 -13.25 23.34
CA ASP A 260 1.34 -14.33 23.34
C ASP A 260 1.28 -15.15 24.64
N GLN A 261 1.06 -14.48 25.77
CA GLN A 261 0.93 -15.10 27.10
C GLN A 261 -0.49 -15.57 27.43
N LYS A 262 -1.49 -15.29 26.57
CA LYS A 262 -2.92 -15.52 26.79
C LYS A 262 -3.47 -14.87 28.08
N THR A 263 -3.04 -13.65 28.41
CA THR A 263 -3.44 -12.88 29.61
C THR A 263 -4.30 -11.66 29.25
N ASN A 264 -5.06 -11.05 30.17
CA ASN A 264 -5.87 -9.87 29.80
C ASN A 264 -4.95 -8.64 29.52
N PRO A 265 -5.01 -8.01 28.33
CA PRO A 265 -4.19 -6.84 28.02
C PRO A 265 -4.62 -5.56 28.75
N PHE A 266 -5.82 -5.54 29.34
CA PHE A 266 -6.37 -4.35 30.00
C PHE A 266 -6.24 -4.41 31.51
N ASP A 267 -6.05 -3.23 32.12
CA ASP A 267 -6.39 -3.02 33.52
C ASP A 267 -7.90 -3.25 33.68
N ILE A 268 -8.28 -4.27 34.45
CA ILE A 268 -9.68 -4.57 34.78
C ILE A 268 -10.08 -3.61 35.90
N ASP A 269 -11.19 -2.88 35.74
CA ASP A 269 -11.76 -2.13 36.85
C ASP A 269 -12.19 -3.15 37.95
N PRO A 270 -11.58 -3.11 39.15
CA PRO A 270 -11.81 -4.13 40.18
C PRO A 270 -13.25 -4.13 40.73
N ILE A 271 -14.01 -3.05 40.51
CA ILE A 271 -15.37 -2.86 41.02
C ILE A 271 -16.41 -3.32 39.99
N LEU A 272 -16.17 -3.07 38.70
CA LEU A 272 -17.13 -3.36 37.63
C LEU A 272 -16.88 -4.70 36.92
N GLY A 273 -15.66 -5.24 36.97
CA GLY A 273 -15.32 -6.50 36.29
C GLY A 273 -15.29 -6.40 34.76
N VAL A 274 -15.15 -5.18 34.21
CA VAL A 274 -15.10 -4.89 32.77
C VAL A 274 -13.79 -4.15 32.46
N SER A 275 -13.27 -4.29 31.23
CA SER A 275 -12.14 -3.47 30.77
C SER A 275 -12.54 -1.99 30.72
N ILE A 276 -11.60 -1.09 30.99
CA ILE A 276 -11.82 0.37 30.96
C ILE A 276 -12.29 0.85 29.56
N SER A 277 -12.03 0.07 28.51
CA SER A 277 -12.46 0.34 27.12
C SER A 277 -13.81 -0.30 26.75
N GLY A 278 -14.43 -1.08 27.64
CA GLY A 278 -15.69 -1.79 27.36
C GLY A 278 -15.55 -2.96 26.36
N MET A 279 -14.34 -3.31 25.92
CA MET A 279 -14.07 -4.43 25.03
C MET A 279 -13.83 -5.72 25.81
N THR A 280 -14.32 -6.84 25.30
CA THR A 280 -13.88 -8.18 25.74
C THR A 280 -12.41 -8.40 25.42
N THR A 281 -11.73 -9.31 26.12
CA THR A 281 -10.35 -9.70 25.80
C THR A 281 -10.20 -10.20 24.36
N LYS A 282 -11.24 -10.87 23.83
CA LYS A 282 -11.26 -11.32 22.44
C LYS A 282 -11.33 -10.13 21.47
N GLU A 283 -12.19 -9.15 21.73
CA GLU A 283 -12.28 -7.94 20.91
C GLU A 283 -10.99 -7.09 21.01
N ALA A 284 -10.32 -7.07 22.15
CA ALA A 284 -9.01 -6.43 22.30
C ALA A 284 -7.97 -7.02 21.34
N TYR A 285 -7.93 -8.35 21.29
CA TYR A 285 -7.00 -9.08 20.43
C TYR A 285 -7.37 -9.00 18.96
N ASP A 286 -8.67 -9.06 18.64
CA ASP A 286 -9.22 -8.91 17.30
C ASP A 286 -9.30 -7.42 16.84
N TYR A 287 -8.78 -6.47 17.64
CA TYR A 287 -8.69 -5.05 17.27
C TYR A 287 -7.23 -4.57 17.20
N GLN A 288 -6.28 -5.40 17.63
CA GLN A 288 -4.91 -5.00 17.91
C GLN A 288 -4.15 -4.53 16.67
N GLN A 289 -4.44 -5.14 15.51
CA GLN A 289 -3.76 -4.93 14.23
C GLN A 289 -4.52 -3.97 13.30
N SER A 290 -5.53 -3.26 13.83
CA SER A 290 -6.38 -2.36 13.04
C SER A 290 -5.74 -0.98 12.81
N GLY A 291 -5.95 -0.41 11.63
CA GLY A 291 -5.63 1.00 11.34
C GLY A 291 -6.59 1.97 12.06
N VAL A 292 -7.84 1.55 12.28
CA VAL A 292 -8.80 2.28 13.12
C VAL A 292 -8.28 2.41 14.54
N LYS A 293 -7.71 1.34 15.11
CA LYS A 293 -7.06 1.37 16.43
C LYS A 293 -5.83 2.29 16.42
N ALA A 294 -4.97 2.14 15.41
CA ALA A 294 -3.76 2.97 15.27
C ALA A 294 -4.08 4.46 15.35
N LEU A 295 -5.16 4.90 14.72
CA LEU A 295 -5.55 6.30 14.71
C LEU A 295 -6.32 6.75 15.96
N LEU A 296 -7.38 6.02 16.34
CA LEU A 296 -8.30 6.48 17.37
C LEU A 296 -7.73 6.30 18.79
N ASP A 297 -6.94 5.26 18.99
CA ASP A 297 -6.34 4.94 20.28
C ASP A 297 -4.88 5.41 20.33
N GLY A 298 -4.30 5.79 19.19
CA GLY A 298 -2.90 6.17 19.06
C GLY A 298 -1.94 5.00 19.20
N THR A 299 -2.39 3.74 19.10
CA THR A 299 -1.51 2.58 19.30
C THR A 299 -1.92 1.38 18.48
N SER A 300 -0.96 0.64 17.91
CA SER A 300 -1.24 -0.58 17.14
C SER A 300 0.01 -1.45 17.01
N VAL A 301 -0.09 -2.55 16.26
CA VAL A 301 1.07 -3.32 15.79
C VAL A 301 1.23 -3.15 14.27
N CYS A 302 2.22 -3.82 13.68
CA CYS A 302 2.68 -3.58 12.30
C CYS A 302 1.58 -3.45 11.24
N GLU A 303 0.60 -4.35 11.22
CA GLU A 303 -0.48 -4.30 10.23
C GLU A 303 -1.39 -3.07 10.41
N GLY A 304 -1.56 -2.57 11.63
CA GLY A 304 -2.36 -1.37 11.87
C GLY A 304 -1.65 -0.09 11.43
N TYR A 305 -0.32 -0.04 11.58
CA TYR A 305 0.49 1.04 10.99
C TYR A 305 0.38 1.05 9.46
N ALA A 306 0.51 -0.13 8.83
CA ALA A 306 0.41 -0.27 7.38
C ALA A 306 -1.00 0.03 6.85
N ASN A 307 -2.05 -0.45 7.52
CA ASN A 307 -3.45 -0.16 7.17
C ASN A 307 -3.77 1.33 7.33
N LEU A 308 -3.30 1.97 8.41
CA LEU A 308 -3.51 3.40 8.62
C LEU A 308 -2.85 4.23 7.51
N TYR A 309 -1.58 3.96 7.21
CA TYR A 309 -0.88 4.68 6.15
C TYR A 309 -1.55 4.44 4.78
N THR A 310 -1.92 3.20 4.48
CA THR A 310 -2.70 2.84 3.28
C THR A 310 -3.98 3.67 3.19
N TYR A 311 -4.74 3.79 4.28
CA TYR A 311 -6.00 4.53 4.26
C TYR A 311 -5.80 6.03 3.98
N PHE A 312 -4.81 6.67 4.61
CA PHE A 312 -4.45 8.06 4.33
C PHE A 312 -4.12 8.27 2.85
N LEU A 313 -3.27 7.42 2.28
CA LEU A 313 -2.83 7.54 0.89
C LEU A 313 -3.96 7.32 -0.11
N ARG A 314 -4.82 6.32 0.12
CA ARG A 314 -6.00 6.09 -0.71
C ARG A 314 -6.97 7.26 -0.68
N LYS A 315 -7.12 7.90 0.49
CA LYS A 315 -7.93 9.11 0.63
C LYS A 315 -7.36 10.31 -0.13
N LEU A 316 -6.04 10.36 -0.29
CA LEU A 316 -5.33 11.31 -1.14
C LEU A 316 -5.31 10.90 -2.63
N GLY A 317 -5.97 9.80 -3.00
CA GLY A 317 -6.11 9.33 -4.37
C GLY A 317 -4.97 8.45 -4.88
N MET A 318 -4.08 7.99 -4.00
CA MET A 318 -2.94 7.15 -4.36
C MET A 318 -3.29 5.66 -4.30
N GLU A 319 -2.78 4.86 -5.24
CA GLU A 319 -2.92 3.41 -5.21
C GLU A 319 -1.95 2.82 -4.18
N SER A 320 -2.50 2.31 -3.08
CA SER A 320 -1.71 1.70 -2.00
C SER A 320 -2.42 0.51 -1.36
N ASN A 321 -1.64 -0.42 -0.81
CA ASN A 321 -2.09 -1.64 -0.16
C ASN A 321 -1.21 -1.99 1.04
N CYS A 322 -1.82 -2.57 2.08
CA CYS A 322 -1.10 -3.30 3.11
C CYS A 322 -0.69 -4.67 2.57
N ILE A 323 0.58 -5.04 2.71
CA ILE A 323 1.11 -6.33 2.27
C ILE A 323 1.86 -7.01 3.42
N VAL A 324 1.92 -8.35 3.36
CA VAL A 324 2.61 -9.17 4.35
C VAL A 324 3.97 -9.60 3.80
N VAL A 325 5.00 -9.43 4.62
CA VAL A 325 6.37 -9.84 4.35
C VAL A 325 6.86 -10.73 5.49
N GLN A 326 7.91 -11.50 5.25
CA GLN A 326 8.61 -12.26 6.27
C GLN A 326 9.88 -11.50 6.68
N THR A 327 10.19 -11.51 7.96
CA THR A 327 11.44 -10.96 8.51
C THR A 327 12.11 -12.04 9.36
N ASP A 328 13.33 -11.79 9.84
CA ASP A 328 14.00 -12.68 10.79
C ASP A 328 13.20 -12.85 12.10
N ALA A 329 12.33 -11.89 12.43
CA ALA A 329 11.46 -11.92 13.62
C ALA A 329 10.08 -12.57 13.35
N GLY A 330 9.82 -13.06 12.14
CA GLY A 330 8.54 -13.63 11.72
C GLY A 330 7.77 -12.75 10.71
N TYR A 331 6.47 -13.02 10.54
CA TYR A 331 5.63 -12.23 9.64
C TYR A 331 5.48 -10.79 10.12
N HIS A 332 5.52 -9.88 9.17
CA HIS A 332 5.42 -8.44 9.36
C HIS A 332 4.54 -7.84 8.26
N ALA A 333 4.03 -6.64 8.49
CA ALA A 333 3.15 -5.97 7.54
C ALA A 333 3.67 -4.57 7.23
N ILE A 334 3.71 -4.25 5.95
CA ILE A 334 4.24 -2.99 5.41
C ILE A 334 3.26 -2.40 4.39
N THR A 335 3.45 -1.14 4.02
CA THR A 335 2.63 -0.50 2.97
C THR A 335 3.35 -0.51 1.64
N ARG A 336 2.66 -0.89 0.58
CA ARG A 336 3.09 -0.72 -0.81
C ARG A 336 2.32 0.43 -1.45
N VAL A 337 3.01 1.29 -2.20
CA VAL A 337 2.43 2.44 -2.89
C VAL A 337 2.91 2.47 -4.33
N LYS A 338 1.99 2.75 -5.26
CA LYS A 338 2.33 3.01 -6.66
C LYS A 338 2.59 4.50 -6.86
N TYR A 339 3.77 4.84 -7.36
CA TYR A 339 4.18 6.22 -7.63
C TYR A 339 5.00 6.28 -8.92
N ASN A 340 4.65 7.20 -9.82
CA ASN A 340 5.28 7.33 -11.15
C ASN A 340 5.37 6.01 -11.97
N GLY A 341 4.38 5.13 -11.80
CA GLY A 341 4.35 3.83 -12.48
C GLY A 341 5.24 2.76 -11.85
N ASN A 342 5.98 3.07 -10.78
CA ASN A 342 6.78 2.12 -10.00
C ASN A 342 6.11 1.80 -8.67
N TYR A 343 6.49 0.68 -8.04
CA TYR A 343 6.04 0.31 -6.70
C TYR A 343 7.14 0.53 -5.65
N TYR A 344 6.77 1.25 -4.58
CA TYR A 344 7.62 1.54 -3.43
C TYR A 344 7.02 1.01 -2.13
N TYR A 345 7.85 0.81 -1.13
CA TYR A 345 7.53 0.15 0.12
C TYR A 345 7.86 1.04 1.31
N PHE A 346 7.00 0.97 2.32
CA PHE A 346 7.03 1.84 3.49
C PHE A 346 6.81 1.02 4.75
N ASP A 347 7.69 1.16 5.74
CA ASP A 347 7.50 0.54 7.06
C ASP A 347 7.52 1.58 8.20
N PRO A 348 6.37 2.24 8.47
CA PRO A 348 6.29 3.19 9.56
C PRO A 348 6.44 2.52 10.94
N THR A 349 6.34 1.18 11.02
CA THR A 349 6.50 0.46 12.27
C THR A 349 7.96 0.46 12.73
N TRP A 350 8.89 0.07 11.86
CA TRP A 350 10.32 0.00 12.20
C TRP A 350 11.00 1.38 12.21
N ASP A 351 10.37 2.37 11.58
CA ASP A 351 10.77 3.77 11.61
C ASP A 351 10.29 4.53 12.87
N THR A 352 9.41 3.90 13.68
CA THR A 352 9.00 4.38 15.00
C THR A 352 9.93 3.81 16.08
N ILE A 353 10.82 4.62 16.67
CA ILE A 353 11.66 4.16 17.79
C ILE A 353 10.87 4.38 19.08
N VAL A 354 10.61 3.29 19.80
CA VAL A 354 9.89 3.33 21.08
C VAL A 354 10.79 2.91 22.25
N ASP A 355 10.56 3.51 23.42
CA ASP A 355 11.12 3.09 24.68
C ASP A 355 10.54 1.75 25.15
N LYS A 356 11.08 1.23 26.26
CA LYS A 356 10.65 -0.04 26.88
C LYS A 356 9.16 -0.10 27.26
N ASP A 357 8.50 1.05 27.41
CA ASP A 357 7.09 1.18 27.77
C ASP A 357 6.19 1.38 26.53
N GLY A 358 6.79 1.38 25.33
CA GLY A 358 6.12 1.56 24.04
C GLY A 358 5.93 3.04 23.64
N LYS A 359 6.55 3.99 24.35
CA LYS A 359 6.45 5.42 24.02
C LYS A 359 7.51 5.82 23.01
N ILE A 360 7.18 6.69 22.07
CA ILE A 360 8.12 7.17 21.05
C ILE A 360 9.30 7.90 21.70
N GLU A 361 10.51 7.36 21.48
CA GLU A 361 11.79 7.92 21.94
C GLU A 361 12.47 8.70 20.81
N ASP A 362 12.39 8.19 19.57
CA ASP A 362 12.97 8.79 18.37
C ASP A 362 12.21 8.29 17.12
N CYS A 363 12.54 8.82 15.95
CA CYS A 363 12.03 8.32 14.68
C CYS A 363 13.10 8.47 13.62
N ASN A 364 13.24 7.46 12.76
CA ASN A 364 14.11 7.54 11.59
C ASN A 364 13.26 7.19 10.37
N ALA A 365 13.55 7.76 9.19
CA ALA A 365 12.79 7.49 7.97
C ALA A 365 13.53 6.45 7.09
N LYS A 366 14.09 5.41 7.73
CA LYS A 366 14.97 4.44 7.07
C LYS A 366 14.19 3.56 6.09
N TYR A 367 12.93 3.26 6.39
CA TYR A 367 12.06 2.42 5.58
C TYR A 367 11.05 3.23 4.77
N PHE A 368 11.29 4.52 4.53
CA PHE A 368 10.43 5.38 3.73
C PHE A 368 10.73 5.24 2.23
N MET A 369 9.72 4.86 1.44
CA MET A 369 9.76 4.82 -0.03
C MET A 369 10.91 3.99 -0.61
N LEU A 370 11.14 2.82 -0.02
CA LEU A 370 12.15 1.90 -0.51
C LEU A 370 11.70 1.22 -1.78
N ASN A 371 12.63 0.93 -2.69
CA ASN A 371 12.35 -0.01 -3.76
C ASN A 371 12.34 -1.45 -3.23
N LYS A 372 11.98 -2.42 -4.08
CA LYS A 372 11.89 -3.82 -3.68
C LYS A 372 13.22 -4.38 -3.20
N GLU A 373 14.30 -4.13 -3.94
CA GLU A 373 15.64 -4.65 -3.63
C GLU A 373 16.11 -4.20 -2.25
N GLU A 374 15.90 -2.93 -1.93
CA GLU A 374 16.29 -2.37 -0.64
C GLU A 374 15.44 -2.88 0.50
N MET A 375 14.12 -2.91 0.33
CA MET A 375 13.22 -3.49 1.32
C MET A 375 13.57 -4.98 1.55
N SER A 376 13.96 -5.70 0.49
CA SER A 376 14.35 -7.11 0.55
C SER A 376 15.63 -7.41 1.33
N LYS A 377 16.36 -6.40 1.81
CA LYS A 377 17.56 -6.60 2.64
C LYS A 377 17.20 -7.22 4.00
N ASP A 378 16.03 -6.91 4.53
CA ASP A 378 15.52 -7.41 5.81
C ASP A 378 14.01 -7.72 5.82
N HIS A 379 13.30 -7.47 4.71
CA HIS A 379 11.90 -7.85 4.50
C HIS A 379 11.73 -8.76 3.28
N PHE A 380 11.60 -10.06 3.53
CA PHE A 380 11.45 -11.09 2.50
C PHE A 380 10.02 -11.18 2.00
N PHE A 381 9.81 -10.84 0.74
CA PHE A 381 8.51 -10.93 0.10
C PHE A 381 8.07 -12.39 -0.12
N VAL A 382 6.83 -12.69 0.24
CA VAL A 382 6.32 -14.06 0.34
C VAL A 382 5.63 -14.53 -0.96
N CYS A 383 5.52 -13.67 -1.97
CA CYS A 383 4.78 -13.93 -3.21
C CYS A 383 5.66 -13.95 -4.46
N ASP A 384 5.52 -15.04 -5.23
CA ASP A 384 6.05 -15.13 -6.59
C ASP A 384 5.28 -14.15 -7.51
N GLY A 385 5.99 -13.25 -8.19
CA GLY A 385 5.42 -12.29 -9.16
C GLY A 385 5.58 -10.81 -8.80
N GLU A 386 5.90 -10.48 -7.56
CA GLU A 386 6.28 -9.11 -7.22
C GLU A 386 7.63 -8.67 -7.83
N ASN A 387 8.47 -9.63 -8.23
CA ASN A 387 9.73 -9.36 -8.93
C ASN A 387 9.52 -8.77 -10.34
N ASP A 388 8.31 -8.92 -10.90
CA ASP A 388 7.96 -8.44 -12.23
C ASP A 388 7.26 -7.07 -12.19
N LEU A 389 7.02 -6.52 -11.00
CA LEU A 389 6.44 -5.19 -10.86
C LEU A 389 7.48 -4.15 -11.32
N PRO A 390 7.06 -3.14 -12.11
CA PRO A 390 7.96 -2.12 -12.60
C PRO A 390 8.66 -1.41 -11.44
N ASN A 391 9.99 -1.48 -11.46
CA ASN A 391 10.88 -0.75 -10.57
C ASN A 391 12.05 -0.23 -11.40
N THR A 392 11.72 0.67 -12.32
CA THR A 392 12.65 1.27 -13.29
C THR A 392 13.40 2.48 -12.73
N GLU A 393 12.98 2.98 -11.57
CA GLU A 393 13.59 4.12 -10.87
C GLU A 393 14.38 3.64 -9.65
N PHE A 394 15.55 4.22 -9.42
CA PHE A 394 16.31 4.01 -8.18
C PHE A 394 15.53 4.52 -6.97
N SER A 395 15.72 3.85 -5.83
CA SER A 395 15.07 4.17 -4.56
C SER A 395 15.43 5.55 -4.02
N LEU A 396 14.54 6.10 -3.20
CA LEU A 396 14.69 7.35 -2.46
C LEU A 396 15.75 7.28 -1.33
N ASN A 397 16.46 6.16 -1.13
CA ASN A 397 17.50 6.08 -0.10
C ASN A 397 18.79 6.86 -0.43
N ASP A 398 19.09 7.07 -1.72
CA ASP A 398 20.06 8.08 -2.16
C ASP A 398 19.49 9.53 -2.06
N GLN A 399 18.25 9.67 -1.58
CA GLN A 399 17.51 10.93 -1.38
C GLN A 399 17.08 11.15 0.08
N ILE A 400 17.58 10.38 1.05
CA ILE A 400 17.47 10.77 2.48
C ILE A 400 18.14 12.15 2.71
N ASP A 401 19.12 12.50 1.88
CA ASP A 401 19.67 13.85 1.79
C ASP A 401 18.65 14.89 1.27
N ARG A 402 17.67 14.49 0.43
CA ARG A 402 16.63 15.37 -0.12
C ARG A 402 15.48 15.68 0.83
N LEU A 403 15.09 14.77 1.72
CA LEU A 403 14.06 15.08 2.73
C LEU A 403 14.60 16.03 3.80
N LYS A 404 15.88 15.90 4.17
CA LYS A 404 16.62 16.92 4.93
C LYS A 404 16.78 18.22 4.13
N LEU A 405 17.02 18.13 2.82
CA LEU A 405 17.10 19.30 1.92
C LEU A 405 15.76 20.06 1.88
N ILE A 406 14.64 19.37 1.75
CA ILE A 406 13.30 19.96 1.67
C ILE A 406 12.92 20.62 3.00
N SER A 407 13.22 19.99 4.15
CA SER A 407 12.98 20.62 5.46
C SER A 407 13.89 21.85 5.69
N LEU A 408 15.11 21.85 5.15
CA LEU A 408 16.04 22.98 5.22
C LEU A 408 15.72 24.11 4.23
N LEU A 409 14.98 23.82 3.15
CA LEU A 409 14.55 24.80 2.14
C LEU A 409 13.27 25.55 2.54
N GLU A 410 12.48 24.98 3.45
CA GLU A 410 11.20 25.56 3.91
C GLU A 410 11.36 26.43 5.18
N GLU A 411 12.47 26.31 5.92
CA GLU A 411 12.83 27.25 6.98
C GLU A 411 13.53 28.47 6.38
N ASP A 412 12.84 29.62 6.38
CA ASP A 412 13.35 30.94 5.98
C ASP A 412 14.39 31.47 7.00
N ASN A 413 15.42 30.68 7.29
CA ASN A 413 16.51 31.01 8.19
C ASN A 413 17.72 31.42 7.35
N GLU A 414 18.17 32.67 7.48
CA GLU A 414 19.36 33.26 6.83
C GLU A 414 20.71 32.56 7.18
N LYS A 415 20.69 31.33 7.70
CA LYS A 415 21.88 30.56 8.05
C LYS A 415 21.74 29.14 7.53
N ILE A 416 22.44 28.88 6.44
CA ILE A 416 22.82 27.53 6.04
C ILE A 416 23.51 26.87 7.23
N ASN A 417 22.90 25.81 7.79
CA ASN A 417 23.41 25.15 8.97
C ASN A 417 24.52 24.13 8.62
N ASP A 418 25.29 23.72 9.62
CA ASP A 418 26.38 22.72 9.52
C ASP A 418 25.93 21.37 8.93
N GLY A 419 24.63 21.06 8.95
CA GLY A 419 24.06 19.86 8.35
C GLY A 419 24.04 19.91 6.83
N PHE A 420 23.66 21.05 6.24
CA PHE A 420 23.63 21.24 4.78
C PHE A 420 25.03 21.08 4.16
N LEU A 421 26.06 21.59 4.83
CA LEU A 421 27.44 21.57 4.34
C LEU A 421 28.11 20.20 4.50
N LYS A 422 27.74 19.42 5.53
CA LYS A 422 28.16 18.02 5.65
C LYS A 422 27.59 17.14 4.54
N ILE A 423 26.37 17.45 4.09
CA ILE A 423 25.73 16.74 2.98
C ILE A 423 26.46 17.06 1.67
N ILE A 424 26.81 18.33 1.43
CA ILE A 424 27.62 18.73 0.27
C ILE A 424 28.99 18.02 0.26
N ASP A 425 29.67 18.00 1.41
CA ASP A 425 30.96 17.31 1.57
C ASP A 425 30.87 15.80 1.26
N GLN A 426 29.79 15.14 1.70
CA GLN A 426 29.51 13.73 1.38
C GLN A 426 29.22 13.51 -0.12
N LEU A 427 28.54 14.45 -0.78
CA LEU A 427 28.20 14.36 -2.21
C LEU A 427 29.39 14.68 -3.14
N THR A 428 30.32 15.52 -2.71
CA THR A 428 31.46 15.96 -3.55
C THR A 428 32.79 15.31 -3.19
N GLY A 429 32.91 14.75 -1.98
CA GLY A 429 34.14 14.12 -1.48
C GLY A 429 35.26 15.12 -1.12
N GLU A 430 34.94 16.39 -0.86
CA GLU A 430 35.91 17.46 -0.58
C GLU A 430 35.60 18.19 0.74
N TYR A 431 36.30 17.83 1.83
CA TYR A 431 36.10 18.40 3.17
C TYR A 431 36.69 19.80 3.30
N ILE A 432 35.86 20.78 3.68
CA ILE A 432 36.33 22.11 4.10
C ILE A 432 36.03 22.32 5.58
N GLY A 433 37.06 22.19 6.41
CA GLY A 433 36.94 22.35 7.86
C GLY A 433 36.76 23.81 8.30
N TYR A 434 35.96 24.00 9.36
CA TYR A 434 35.80 25.27 10.06
C TYR A 434 37.01 25.61 10.94
N LYS A 435 37.27 26.90 11.15
CA LYS A 435 38.08 27.37 12.29
C LYS A 435 37.19 28.14 13.26
N LYS A 436 37.10 27.65 14.50
CA LYS A 436 36.38 28.34 15.58
C LYS A 436 37.23 29.53 16.02
N ILE A 437 36.74 30.75 15.82
CA ILE A 437 37.41 31.97 16.28
C ILE A 437 36.94 32.26 17.71
N PRO A 438 37.82 32.57 18.68
CA PRO A 438 37.38 32.99 20.00
C PRO A 438 36.54 34.27 19.89
N ASN A 439 35.30 34.20 20.38
CA ASN A 439 34.30 35.28 20.43
C ASN A 439 33.70 35.77 19.10
N GLY A 440 33.81 34.99 18.03
CA GLY A 440 33.05 35.19 16.79
C GLY A 440 32.44 33.86 16.34
N GLY A 441 31.27 33.89 15.68
CA GLY A 441 30.64 32.69 15.13
C GLY A 441 31.56 31.90 14.19
N ILE A 442 31.10 30.71 13.81
CA ILE A 442 31.80 29.83 12.88
C ILE A 442 31.98 30.55 11.52
N ARG A 443 33.22 30.65 11.00
CA ARG A 443 33.53 31.18 9.66
C ARG A 443 34.33 30.16 8.85
N PHE A 444 34.08 30.15 7.53
CA PHE A 444 34.89 29.42 6.56
C PHE A 444 36.28 30.05 6.42
N ASN A 445 37.32 29.21 6.23
CA ASN A 445 38.69 29.67 6.04
C ASN A 445 38.94 30.30 4.66
N ASP A 446 38.13 29.98 3.64
CA ASP A 446 38.24 30.56 2.29
C ASP A 446 36.87 30.63 1.59
N VAL A 447 36.26 31.82 1.59
CA VAL A 447 34.96 32.07 0.95
C VAL A 447 35.05 31.95 -0.58
N ASN A 448 36.23 32.18 -1.19
CA ASN A 448 36.40 32.04 -2.64
C ASN A 448 36.36 30.56 -3.07
N GLN A 449 36.95 29.68 -2.28
CA GLN A 449 36.93 28.23 -2.52
C GLN A 449 35.51 27.67 -2.45
N LEU A 450 34.69 28.19 -1.52
CA LEU A 450 33.27 27.83 -1.40
C LEU A 450 32.48 28.26 -2.65
N VAL A 451 32.64 29.50 -3.11
CA VAL A 451 32.00 30.00 -4.35
C VAL A 451 32.38 29.15 -5.57
N GLU A 452 33.64 28.75 -5.68
CA GLU A 452 34.10 27.91 -6.80
C GLU A 452 33.48 26.50 -6.80
N GLN A 453 33.19 25.93 -5.62
CA GLN A 453 32.50 24.66 -5.50
C GLN A 453 31.00 24.76 -5.83
N TYR A 454 30.31 25.82 -5.40
CA TYR A 454 28.92 26.08 -5.80
C TYR A 454 28.79 26.16 -7.34
N ARG A 455 29.74 26.82 -8.00
CA ARG A 455 29.82 26.88 -9.48
C ARG A 455 30.03 25.51 -10.13
N LYS A 456 30.86 24.64 -9.54
CA LYS A 456 31.06 23.26 -10.04
C LYS A 456 29.80 22.42 -9.94
N ILE A 457 29.02 22.57 -8.86
CA ILE A 457 27.74 21.89 -8.66
C ILE A 457 26.72 22.39 -9.68
N LEU A 458 26.59 23.71 -9.84
CA LEU A 458 25.72 24.32 -10.86
C LEU A 458 26.05 23.82 -12.27
N LYS A 459 27.34 23.67 -12.59
CA LYS A 459 27.79 23.12 -13.88
C LYS A 459 27.41 21.65 -14.07
N LYS A 460 27.55 20.81 -13.04
CA LYS A 460 27.12 19.40 -13.08
C LYS A 460 25.60 19.26 -13.21
N LEU A 461 24.83 20.15 -12.59
CA LEU A 461 23.37 20.20 -12.75
C LEU A 461 22.98 20.57 -14.19
N ASP A 462 23.71 21.49 -14.82
CA ASP A 462 23.48 21.90 -16.22
C ASP A 462 23.88 20.83 -17.26
N GLU A 463 24.74 19.88 -16.87
CA GLU A 463 25.16 18.73 -17.70
C GLU A 463 24.18 17.53 -17.59
N SER A 464 23.24 17.56 -16.65
CA SER A 464 22.24 16.50 -16.44
C SER A 464 21.05 16.68 -17.40
N SER A 465 20.86 15.73 -18.33
CA SER A 465 19.93 15.87 -19.47
C SER A 465 18.52 15.31 -19.27
N ASP A 466 18.10 14.94 -18.05
CA ASP A 466 16.77 14.36 -17.84
C ASP A 466 15.67 15.43 -17.71
N GLU A 467 14.85 15.55 -18.76
CA GLU A 467 13.76 16.53 -18.91
C GLU A 467 12.71 16.49 -17.78
N LEU A 468 12.56 15.37 -17.07
CA LEU A 468 11.56 15.22 -16.00
C LEU A 468 12.03 15.80 -14.64
N SER A 469 13.31 16.18 -14.53
CA SER A 469 13.90 16.82 -13.35
C SER A 469 13.77 18.36 -13.35
N PHE A 470 13.32 18.95 -14.47
CA PHE A 470 13.57 20.36 -14.77
C PHE A 470 13.03 21.35 -13.73
N LYS A 471 11.87 21.08 -13.10
CA LYS A 471 11.27 21.99 -12.11
C LYS A 471 11.98 21.95 -10.75
N ASN A 472 12.39 20.77 -10.30
CA ASN A 472 13.12 20.59 -9.04
C ASN A 472 14.59 21.01 -9.19
N LEU A 473 15.17 20.74 -10.36
CA LEU A 473 16.50 21.22 -10.76
C LEU A 473 16.53 22.75 -10.82
N LEU A 474 15.46 23.38 -11.32
CA LEU A 474 15.34 24.84 -11.41
C LEU A 474 15.20 25.51 -10.04
N GLU A 475 14.43 24.95 -9.10
CA GLU A 475 14.33 25.49 -7.74
C GLU A 475 15.65 25.32 -6.96
N LEU A 476 16.29 24.16 -7.08
CA LEU A 476 17.63 23.95 -6.52
C LEU A 476 18.65 24.93 -7.12
N LYS A 477 18.61 25.15 -8.44
CA LYS A 477 19.47 26.10 -9.14
C LYS A 477 19.24 27.54 -8.66
N LYS A 478 17.99 27.96 -8.45
CA LYS A 478 17.66 29.30 -7.91
C LYS A 478 18.24 29.52 -6.52
N VAL A 479 18.16 28.51 -5.65
CA VAL A 479 18.68 28.58 -4.27
C VAL A 479 20.21 28.65 -4.28
N LEU A 480 20.85 27.79 -5.07
CA LEU A 480 22.31 27.78 -5.21
C LEU A 480 22.85 29.10 -5.78
N LEU A 481 22.17 29.69 -6.77
CA LEU A 481 22.52 31.01 -7.32
C LEU A 481 22.35 32.14 -6.30
N LYS A 482 21.24 32.14 -5.54
CA LYS A 482 20.99 33.13 -4.49
C LYS A 482 22.08 33.11 -3.41
N GLU A 483 22.55 31.93 -3.05
CA GLU A 483 23.63 31.78 -2.06
C GLU A 483 25.00 32.17 -2.63
N GLU A 484 25.28 31.84 -3.90
CA GLU A 484 26.48 32.32 -4.59
C GLU A 484 26.54 33.86 -4.58
N ASP A 485 25.44 34.54 -4.91
CA ASP A 485 25.34 36.01 -4.89
C ASP A 485 25.56 36.60 -3.49
N ARG A 486 25.04 35.93 -2.45
CA ARG A 486 25.24 36.32 -1.05
C ARG A 486 26.71 36.24 -0.66
N LEU A 487 27.37 35.11 -0.95
CA LEU A 487 28.79 34.87 -0.66
C LEU A 487 29.69 35.84 -1.43
N GLN A 488 29.36 36.13 -2.69
CA GLN A 488 30.11 37.06 -3.53
C GLN A 488 29.97 38.51 -3.05
N SER A 489 28.80 38.88 -2.54
CA SER A 489 28.58 40.15 -1.84
C SER A 489 29.39 40.25 -0.54
N GLU A 490 29.56 39.14 0.18
CA GLU A 490 30.36 39.06 1.41
C GLU A 490 31.87 39.20 1.12
N ILE A 491 32.37 38.59 0.05
CA ILE A 491 33.73 38.78 -0.48
C ILE A 491 33.96 40.26 -0.84
N THR A 492 33.01 40.87 -1.56
CA THR A 492 33.12 42.27 -1.99
C THR A 492 33.14 43.23 -0.79
N LYS A 493 32.34 42.97 0.25
CA LYS A 493 32.33 43.76 1.50
C LYS A 493 33.62 43.63 2.30
N THR A 494 34.21 42.43 2.35
CA THR A 494 35.49 42.21 3.06
C THR A 494 36.69 42.77 2.30
N GLN A 495 36.68 42.75 0.96
CA GLN A 495 37.68 43.42 0.14
C GLN A 495 37.54 44.95 0.18
N GLY A 496 36.32 45.49 0.21
CA GLY A 496 36.06 46.92 0.37
C GLY A 496 36.52 47.49 1.71
N ASN A 497 36.32 46.75 2.81
CA ASN A 497 36.80 47.17 4.15
C ASN A 497 38.32 47.08 4.33
N ASN A 498 39.02 46.28 3.52
CA ASN A 498 40.49 46.27 3.50
C ASN A 498 41.09 47.42 2.67
N SER A 499 40.28 48.08 1.82
CA SER A 499 40.70 49.26 1.05
C SER A 499 40.54 50.59 1.79
N SER A 500 39.92 50.60 2.97
CA SER A 500 39.75 51.80 3.82
C SER A 500 40.76 51.93 4.96
N PHE A 501 41.81 51.11 4.99
CA PHE A 501 42.99 51.30 5.85
C PHE A 501 44.21 51.67 5.00
N HIS A 502 44.20 52.89 4.46
CA HIS A 502 45.41 53.63 4.14
C HIS A 502 45.33 55.01 4.80
N VAL A 503 46.11 55.16 5.89
CA VAL A 503 46.77 56.42 6.24
C VAL A 503 48.20 56.31 5.74
#